data_AF-A0ABD0QQI0-F1
#
_entry.id   AF-A0ABD0QQI0-F1
#
_cell.length_a   1.000
_cell.length_b   1.000
_cell.length_c   1.000
_cell.angle_alpha   90.00
_cell.angle_beta   90.00
_cell.angle_gamma   90.00
#
_symmetry.space_group_name_H-M   'P 1'
#
loop_
_entity.id
_entity.type
_entity.pdbx_description
1 polymer ?
#
loop_
_entity_poly.entity_id
_entity_poly.type
_entity_poly.pdbx_seq_one_letter_code
_entity_poly.pdbx_strand_id
1 'polypeptide(L)' 'VDGMMENWISRLASALKSSEGSINVVIADWLTLAHHHYPIAAQNTRIVGQDIAHLLSLGMQMSLLL' A
#
# COMPACT_ATOMS: atom_id res chain seq x y z
N VAL A 1 -9.42 -9.54 -14.62
CA VAL A 1 -8.88 -8.40 -13.85
C VAL A 1 -7.51 -8.17 -14.42
N ASP A 2 -7.30 -6.99 -14.99
CA ASP A 2 -6.51 -6.85 -16.21
C ASP A 2 -5.07 -6.41 -15.92
N GLY A 3 -4.51 -6.75 -14.76
CA GLY A 3 -3.14 -6.32 -14.47
C GLY A 3 -3.03 -4.87 -14.02
N MET A 4 -4.13 -4.10 -13.98
CA MET A 4 -4.10 -2.64 -13.85
C MET A 4 -4.74 -2.12 -12.56
N MET A 5 -4.15 -1.08 -12.00
CA MET A 5 -4.69 -0.36 -10.84
C MET A 5 -5.95 0.42 -11.24
N GLU A 6 -7.02 0.22 -10.49
CA GLU A 6 -8.30 0.86 -10.76
C GLU A 6 -8.30 2.35 -10.38
N ASN A 7 -9.02 3.16 -11.16
CA ASN A 7 -9.08 4.61 -10.99
C ASN A 7 -9.70 5.06 -9.64
N TRP A 8 -10.41 4.19 -8.92
CA TRP A 8 -10.92 4.55 -7.60
C TRP A 8 -9.80 4.79 -6.58
N ILE A 9 -8.63 4.15 -6.76
CA ILE A 9 -7.50 4.23 -5.83
C ILE A 9 -6.88 5.63 -5.86
N SER A 10 -6.65 6.17 -7.06
CA SER A 10 -6.13 7.54 -7.23
C SER A 10 -7.13 8.58 -6.73
N ARG A 11 -8.44 8.37 -6.95
CA ARG A 11 -9.50 9.26 -6.43
C ARG A 11 -9.52 9.27 -4.89
N LEU A 12 -9.37 8.12 -4.26
CA LEU A 12 -9.29 8.02 -2.80
C LEU A 12 -8.03 8.72 -2.27
N ALA A 13 -6.87 8.48 -2.89
CA ALA A 13 -5.62 9.11 -2.48
C ALA A 13 -5.70 10.64 -2.55
N SER A 14 -6.28 11.18 -3.62
CA SER A 14 -6.51 12.62 -3.78
C SER A 14 -7.46 13.18 -2.73
N ALA A 15 -8.58 12.49 -2.47
CA ALA A 15 -9.55 12.92 -1.45
C ALA A 15 -8.94 12.96 -0.05
N LEU A 16 -8.13 11.94 0.29
CA LEU A 16 -7.38 11.91 1.55
C LEU A 16 -6.38 13.07 1.60
N LYS A 17 -5.58 13.28 0.55
CA LYS A 17 -4.57 14.34 0.52
C LYS A 17 -5.16 15.74 0.59
N SER A 18 -6.41 15.93 0.13
CA SER A 18 -7.14 17.20 0.25
C SER A 18 -7.80 17.44 1.60
N SER A 19 -7.74 16.48 2.54
CA SER A 19 -8.28 16.66 3.89
C SER A 19 -7.44 17.63 4.72
N GLU A 20 -8.06 18.28 5.71
CA GLU A 20 -7.40 19.21 6.62
C GLU A 20 -6.25 18.53 7.38
N GLY A 21 -5.01 18.93 7.10
CA GLY A 21 -3.79 18.45 7.75
C GLY A 21 -2.74 17.89 6.79
N SER A 22 -1.48 17.88 7.21
CA SER A 22 -0.36 17.31 6.45
C SER A 22 -0.33 15.79 6.61
N ILE A 23 -1.11 15.06 5.82
CA ILE A 23 -1.07 13.59 5.81
C ILE A 23 -0.20 13.04 4.68
N ASN A 24 0.47 11.92 4.94
CA ASN A 24 1.17 11.14 3.93
C ASN A 24 0.24 10.03 3.43
N VAL A 25 0.09 9.92 2.11
CA VAL A 25 -0.69 8.87 1.47
C VAL A 25 0.27 7.98 0.70
N VAL A 26 0.31 6.70 1.04
CA VAL A 26 1.15 5.68 0.39
C VAL A 26 0.22 4.66 -0.24
N ILE A 27 0.44 4.35 -1.52
CA ILE A 27 -0.30 3.33 -2.25
C ILE A 27 0.61 2.10 -2.34
N ALA A 28 0.17 0.98 -1.75
CA ALA A 28 0.86 -0.30 -1.85
C ALA A 28 0.41 -1.02 -3.13
N ASP A 29 1.22 -0.96 -4.18
CA ASP A 29 1.02 -1.76 -5.38
C ASP A 29 1.58 -3.18 -5.17
N TRP A 30 0.68 -4.13 -4.94
CA TRP A 30 0.99 -5.56 -4.82
C TRP A 30 0.32 -6.37 -5.92
N LEU A 31 -0.01 -5.71 -7.03
CA LEU A 31 -0.88 -6.27 -8.06
C LEU A 31 -0.28 -7.51 -8.74
N THR A 32 1.04 -7.59 -8.83
CA THR A 32 1.77 -8.80 -9.27
C THR A 32 1.54 -10.00 -8.35
N LEU A 33 1.43 -9.77 -7.04
CA LEU A 33 1.14 -10.79 -6.03
C LEU A 33 -0.35 -11.14 -5.95
N ALA A 34 -1.22 -10.19 -6.32
CA ALA A 34 -2.66 -10.37 -6.35
C ALA A 34 -3.16 -11.13 -7.61
N HIS A 35 -2.43 -11.04 -8.74
CA HIS A 35 -2.79 -11.67 -10.01
C HIS A 35 -2.45 -13.18 -10.06
N HIS A 36 -2.90 -13.91 -9.05
CA HIS A 36 -2.85 -15.36 -9.00
C HIS A 36 -4.22 -15.94 -8.64
N HIS A 37 -4.37 -17.26 -8.74
CA HIS A 37 -5.56 -17.93 -8.23
C HIS A 37 -5.77 -17.61 -6.75
N TYR A 38 -7.02 -17.45 -6.35
CA TYR A 38 -7.42 -16.94 -5.02
C TYR A 38 -6.62 -17.54 -3.85
N PRO A 39 -6.39 -18.88 -3.74
CA PRO A 39 -5.61 -19.43 -2.64
C PRO A 39 -4.17 -18.90 -2.59
N ILE A 40 -3.55 -18.69 -3.74
CA ILE A 40 -2.19 -18.15 -3.87
C ILE A 40 -2.19 -16.66 -3.53
N ALA A 41 -3.13 -15.90 -4.10
CA ALA A 41 -3.27 -14.46 -3.80
C ALA A 41 -3.53 -14.20 -2.31
N ALA A 42 -4.39 -15.01 -1.67
CA ALA A 42 -4.63 -14.98 -0.24
C ALA A 42 -3.37 -15.28 0.56
N GLN A 43 -2.59 -16.29 0.18
CA GLN A 43 -1.32 -16.61 0.82
C GLN A 43 -0.28 -15.50 0.65
N ASN A 44 -0.25 -14.84 -0.51
CA ASN A 44 0.66 -13.74 -0.80
C ASN A 44 0.40 -12.49 0.05
N THR A 45 -0.78 -12.33 0.66
CA THR A 45 -1.05 -11.23 1.59
C THR A 45 -0.08 -11.21 2.78
N ARG A 46 0.48 -12.37 3.16
CA ARG A 46 1.53 -12.45 4.19
C ARG A 46 2.80 -11.71 3.77
N ILE A 47 3.21 -11.81 2.51
CA ILE A 47 4.39 -11.14 1.96
C ILE A 47 4.14 -9.63 1.95
N VAL A 48 2.98 -9.21 1.44
CA VAL A 48 2.57 -7.80 1.42
C VAL A 48 2.54 -7.20 2.83
N GLY A 49 2.02 -7.93 3.80
CA GLY A 49 2.00 -7.50 5.20
C GLY A 49 3.41 -7.33 5.79
N GLN A 50 4.35 -8.21 5.44
CA GLN A 50 5.75 -8.10 5.85
C GLN A 50 6.44 -6.87 5.24
N ASP A 51 6.21 -6.61 3.95
CA ASP A 51 6.79 -5.45 3.26
C ASP A 51 6.26 -4.13 3.84
N ILE A 52 4.96 -4.06 4.14
CA ILE A 52 4.34 -2.90 4.80
C ILE A 52 4.91 -2.71 6.21
N ALA A 53 5.02 -3.78 7.00
CA ALA A 53 5.58 -3.71 8.35
C ALA A 53 7.03 -3.21 8.34
N HIS A 54 7.83 -3.67 7.37
CA HIS A 54 9.20 -3.22 7.19
C HIS A 54 9.27 -1.73 6.80
N LEU A 55 8.44 -1.28 5.87
CA LEU A 55 8.35 0.14 5.49
C LEU A 55 7.97 1.03 6.68
N LEU A 56 6.97 0.63 7.47
CA LEU A 56 6.56 1.38 8.66
C LEU A 56 7.65 1.41 9.74
N SER A 57 8.35 0.30 9.94
CA SER A 57 9.48 0.24 10.87
C SER A 57 10.62 1.17 10.43
N LEU A 58 10.94 1.21 9.14
CA LEU A 58 11.94 2.13 8.60
C LEU A 58 11.50 3.61 8.76
N GLY A 59 10.23 3.91 8.50
CA GLY A 59 9.67 5.25 8.66
C GLY A 59 9.72 5.73 10.13
N MET A 60 9.35 4.86 11.07
CA MET A 60 9.49 5.14 12.50
C MET A 60 10.95 5.38 12.90
N GLN A 61 11.88 4.57 12.39
CA GLN A 61 13.30 4.74 12.67
C GLN A 61 13.84 6.07 12.15
N MET A 62 13.43 6.50 10.94
CA MET A 62 13.84 7.79 10.37
C MET A 62 13.31 8.98 11.17
N SER A 63 12.08 8.90 11.69
CA SER A 63 11.52 9.94 12.56
C SER A 63 12.23 10.02 13.92
N LEU A 64 12.89 8.96 14.39
CA LEU A 64 13.68 8.97 15.62
C LEU A 64 15.09 9.54 15.42
N LEU A 65 15.53 9.72 14.16
CA LEU A 65 16.84 10.25 13.81
C LEU A 65 16.82 11.76 13.49
N LEU A 66 15.63 12.36 13.38
CA LEU A 66 15.37 13.79 13.14
C LEU A 66 14.87 14.47 14.42
#